data_AF-A0A358X3Y7-F1
#
_entry.id   AF-A0A358X3Y7-F1
#
_cell.length_a   1.000
_cell.length_b   1.000
_cell.length_c   1.000
_cell.angle_alpha   90.00
_cell.angle_beta   90.00
_cell.angle_gamma   90.00
#
_symmetry.space_group_name_H-M   'P 1'
#
loop_
_entity.id
_entity.type
_entity.pdbx_description
1 polymer ?
#
loop_
_entity_poly.entity_id
_entity_poly.type
_entity_poly.pdbx_seq_one_letter_code
_entity_poly.pdbx_strand_id
1 'polypeptide(L)'
;MLETQLKQLGFNKNEAKVYLALFDLGKVKAGQIIENTGLHRNLVYTALDDLVEKNLVSKVDQNGVAIFSVNSLQSLQAMITEKANIVSEVISELKKKHEEQPRDIMVYEGDEGIKRSRNRALLYDPGDTLYVIGSKASSTPEMEKYWRRFHLKRINKKIGLKILFERGVNSEYLDWRNQLSLSTAKYLPIDIDMPVWFATIKDYLEIGIPGENPLTFGLRNKEAASAIHNFFEYFWNQQVMVESGIDSLKKAIYEMLDELHAGEMYDVLGASAGDENSPVQKLYDQFHADRIKKGVVTNMLVYRESYERIKKRFADCGDPEAKVSNLKSYTSAPNTPMQINMFHNKAFIILYGETPTVLRFEKKEMYDGFKKYFDELWDQESQILYGPEAVRDIWLESLACGGIKFIGGRGYFADRYPKMFAEIEAKARKIKNLKWQNVVDVSAAHHHINNLPWMEARYTNIVSKNPNVIWLWSNKVAVINWTEKDPVIFLSTNKYLVQSYHDYFDELWNKK
;
A
#
# COMPACT_ATOMS: atom_id res chain seq x y z
N MET A 1 -54.80 19.57 -32.84
CA MET A 1 -53.54 19.65 -32.07
C MET A 1 -53.76 20.33 -30.72
N LEU A 2 -54.32 21.54 -30.68
CA LEU A 2 -54.57 22.29 -29.44
C LEU A 2 -55.52 21.59 -28.44
N GLU A 3 -56.61 20.97 -28.90
CA GLU A 3 -57.50 20.21 -27.99
C GLU A 3 -56.77 19.10 -27.22
N THR A 4 -55.87 18.38 -27.88
CA THR A 4 -55.08 17.32 -27.25
C THR A 4 -54.13 17.87 -26.20
N GLN A 5 -53.54 19.04 -26.46
CA GLN A 5 -52.64 19.72 -25.52
C GLN A 5 -53.41 20.29 -24.31
N LEU A 6 -54.59 20.88 -24.51
CA LEU A 6 -55.45 21.33 -23.42
C LEU A 6 -55.88 20.17 -22.51
N LYS A 7 -56.15 18.99 -23.08
CA LYS A 7 -56.42 17.78 -22.28
C LYS A 7 -55.24 17.37 -21.41
N GLN A 8 -54.00 17.49 -21.91
CA GLN A 8 -52.79 17.26 -21.10
C GLN A 8 -52.64 18.28 -19.96
N LEU A 9 -53.21 19.49 -20.11
CA LEU A 9 -53.28 20.52 -19.06
C LEU A 9 -54.45 20.32 -18.07
N GLY A 10 -55.20 19.22 -18.21
CA GLY A 10 -56.29 18.85 -17.30
C GLY A 10 -57.67 19.35 -17.74
N PHE A 11 -57.85 19.72 -19.00
CA PHE A 11 -59.17 19.99 -19.56
C PHE A 11 -59.88 18.69 -19.92
N ASN A 12 -61.18 18.60 -19.63
CA ASN A 12 -62.01 17.54 -20.17
C ASN A 12 -62.35 17.81 -21.66
N LYS A 13 -62.96 16.83 -22.33
CA LYS A 13 -63.27 16.91 -23.77
C LYS A 13 -64.16 18.12 -24.11
N ASN A 14 -65.14 18.44 -23.27
CA ASN A 14 -66.09 19.50 -23.52
C ASN A 14 -65.50 20.87 -23.17
N GLU A 15 -64.76 20.98 -22.06
CA GLU A 15 -64.02 22.19 -21.68
C GLU A 15 -63.05 22.62 -22.77
N ALA A 16 -62.25 21.71 -23.33
CA ALA A 16 -61.29 22.05 -24.39
C ALA A 16 -62.01 22.61 -25.63
N LYS A 17 -63.13 21.99 -26.02
CA LYS A 17 -63.92 22.41 -27.18
C LYS A 17 -64.61 23.77 -26.95
N VAL A 18 -65.19 23.97 -25.76
CA VAL A 18 -65.88 25.21 -25.36
C VAL A 18 -64.88 26.36 -25.20
N TYR A 19 -63.71 26.11 -24.61
CA TYR A 19 -62.66 27.11 -24.42
C TYR A 19 -62.13 27.62 -25.76
N LEU A 20 -61.85 26.74 -26.72
CA LEU A 20 -61.39 27.13 -28.05
C LEU A 20 -62.47 27.87 -28.84
N ALA A 21 -63.73 27.38 -28.82
CA ALA A 21 -64.83 28.08 -29.47
C ALA A 21 -65.06 29.48 -28.88
N LEU A 22 -64.96 29.62 -27.54
CA LEU A 22 -65.08 30.92 -26.89
C LEU A 22 -63.90 31.84 -27.20
N PHE A 23 -62.68 31.30 -27.34
CA PHE A 23 -61.51 32.05 -27.76
C PHE A 23 -61.70 32.64 -29.17
N ASP A 24 -62.19 31.82 -30.11
CA ASP A 24 -62.41 32.24 -31.50
C ASP A 24 -63.56 33.25 -31.63
N LEU A 25 -64.62 33.09 -30.84
CA LEU A 25 -65.79 33.97 -30.84
C LEU A 25 -65.59 35.27 -30.02
N GLY A 26 -64.60 35.31 -29.14
CA GLY A 26 -64.34 36.43 -28.25
C GLY A 26 -65.37 36.53 -27.11
N LYS A 27 -66.12 37.65 -27.07
CA LYS A 27 -67.07 37.94 -25.99
C LYS A 27 -68.51 37.70 -26.46
N VAL A 28 -69.12 36.58 -26.03
CA VAL A 28 -70.38 36.07 -26.59
C VAL A 28 -71.32 35.46 -25.54
N LYS A 29 -72.59 35.26 -25.92
CA LYS A 29 -73.59 34.54 -25.10
C LYS A 29 -73.39 33.03 -25.20
N ALA A 30 -73.81 32.28 -24.19
CA ALA A 30 -73.75 30.81 -24.19
C ALA A 30 -74.45 30.17 -25.43
N GLY A 31 -75.53 30.77 -25.93
CA GLY A 31 -76.22 30.32 -27.13
C GLY A 31 -75.33 30.26 -28.38
N GLN A 32 -74.45 31.26 -28.56
CA GLN A 32 -73.54 31.32 -29.71
C GLN A 32 -72.45 30.23 -29.62
N ILE A 33 -72.04 29.89 -28.40
CA ILE A 33 -71.10 28.79 -28.14
C ILE A 33 -71.78 27.43 -28.38
N ILE A 34 -73.06 27.28 -28.01
CA ILE A 34 -73.87 26.08 -28.30
C ILE A 34 -73.97 25.84 -29.80
N GLU A 35 -74.31 26.87 -30.57
CA GLU A 35 -74.41 26.80 -32.03
C GLU A 35 -73.06 26.47 -32.68
N ASN A 36 -71.98 27.12 -32.25
CA ASN A 36 -70.64 26.90 -32.81
C ASN A 36 -70.08 25.51 -32.49
N THR A 37 -70.27 25.05 -31.25
CA THR A 37 -69.70 23.76 -30.80
C THR A 37 -70.58 22.56 -31.14
N GLY A 38 -71.87 22.76 -31.43
CA GLY A 38 -72.85 21.69 -31.63
C GLY A 38 -73.08 20.81 -30.40
N LEU A 39 -72.65 21.25 -29.22
CA LEU A 39 -72.82 20.51 -27.96
C LEU A 39 -74.20 20.78 -27.37
N HIS A 40 -74.75 19.79 -26.65
CA HIS A 40 -76.00 19.97 -25.91
C HIS A 40 -75.85 21.10 -24.87
N ARG A 41 -76.87 21.96 -24.74
CA ARG A 41 -76.84 23.18 -23.90
C ARG A 41 -76.27 22.96 -22.50
N ASN A 42 -76.65 21.86 -21.84
CA ASN A 42 -76.19 21.57 -20.48
C ASN A 42 -74.67 21.34 -20.42
N LEU A 43 -74.08 20.70 -21.44
CA LEU A 43 -72.64 20.45 -21.50
C LEU A 43 -71.84 21.73 -21.69
N VAL A 44 -72.41 22.70 -22.44
CA VAL A 44 -71.78 24.02 -22.61
C VAL A 44 -71.81 24.80 -21.30
N TYR A 45 -72.94 24.82 -20.59
CA TYR A 45 -73.01 25.49 -19.29
C TYR A 45 -72.10 24.84 -18.25
N THR A 46 -72.10 23.50 -18.11
CA THR A 46 -71.17 22.81 -17.20
C THR A 46 -69.72 23.13 -17.52
N ALA A 47 -69.32 23.06 -18.79
CA ALA A 47 -67.96 23.40 -19.19
C ALA A 47 -67.61 24.88 -18.93
N LEU A 48 -68.55 25.81 -19.13
CA LEU A 48 -68.33 27.23 -18.83
C LEU A 48 -68.18 27.46 -17.33
N ASP A 49 -69.00 26.82 -16.50
CA ASP A 49 -68.93 26.95 -15.05
C ASP A 49 -67.60 26.36 -14.54
N ASP A 50 -67.19 25.17 -15.00
CA ASP A 50 -65.88 24.56 -14.67
C ASP A 50 -64.70 25.47 -15.09
N LEU A 51 -64.79 26.10 -16.27
CA LEU A 51 -63.75 27.02 -16.76
C LEU A 51 -63.73 28.36 -16.00
N VAL A 52 -64.87 28.81 -15.49
CA VAL A 52 -64.96 29.98 -14.60
C VAL A 52 -64.34 29.66 -13.25
N GLU A 53 -64.62 28.50 -12.66
CA GLU A 53 -63.98 28.04 -11.41
C GLU A 53 -62.46 27.92 -11.56
N LYS A 54 -61.98 27.48 -12.73
CA LYS A 54 -60.56 27.43 -13.10
C LYS A 54 -59.94 28.81 -13.40
N ASN A 55 -60.70 29.89 -13.30
CA ASN A 55 -60.30 31.26 -13.63
C ASN A 55 -59.77 31.43 -15.06
N LEU A 56 -60.27 30.61 -15.98
CA LEU A 56 -59.90 30.63 -17.41
C LEU A 56 -60.90 31.38 -18.27
N VAL A 57 -62.13 31.51 -17.79
CA VAL A 57 -63.23 32.22 -18.44
C VAL A 57 -63.85 33.18 -17.44
N SER A 58 -64.22 34.37 -17.91
CA SER A 58 -65.03 35.32 -17.15
C SER A 58 -66.50 35.24 -17.59
N LYS A 59 -67.41 35.40 -16.62
CA LYS A 59 -68.85 35.51 -16.81
C LYS A 59 -69.31 36.88 -16.31
N VAL A 60 -69.88 37.69 -17.19
CA VAL A 60 -70.37 39.04 -16.88
C VAL A 60 -71.83 39.16 -17.27
N ASP A 61 -72.68 39.69 -16.38
CA ASP A 61 -74.06 40.02 -16.73
C ASP A 61 -74.10 41.33 -17.54
N GLN A 62 -74.71 41.29 -18.72
CA GLN A 62 -74.96 42.47 -19.53
C GLN A 62 -76.43 42.49 -19.95
N ASN A 63 -77.21 43.41 -19.35
CA ASN A 63 -78.64 43.59 -19.57
C ASN A 63 -79.47 42.32 -19.30
N GLY A 64 -79.17 41.59 -18.21
CA GLY A 64 -79.90 40.39 -17.78
C GLY A 64 -79.50 39.12 -18.54
N VAL A 65 -78.39 39.15 -19.28
CA VAL A 65 -77.87 38.01 -20.03
C VAL A 65 -76.39 37.80 -19.74
N ALA A 66 -76.03 36.57 -19.38
CA ALA A 66 -74.64 36.18 -19.15
C ALA A 66 -73.82 36.19 -20.44
N ILE A 67 -72.74 36.96 -20.43
CA ILE A 67 -71.74 37.05 -21.48
C ILE A 67 -70.45 36.42 -20.98
N PHE A 68 -69.86 35.57 -21.81
CA PHE A 68 -68.63 34.83 -21.50
C PHE A 68 -67.48 35.32 -22.38
N SER A 69 -66.27 35.29 -21.84
CA SER A 69 -65.04 35.54 -22.59
C SER A 69 -63.86 34.80 -21.97
N VAL A 70 -62.95 34.32 -22.79
CA VAL A 70 -61.68 33.74 -22.32
C VAL A 70 -60.85 34.82 -21.61
N ASN A 71 -60.24 34.46 -20.48
CA ASN A 71 -59.30 35.32 -19.76
C ASN A 71 -57.96 35.41 -20.53
N SER A 72 -56.98 36.17 -20.01
CA SER A 72 -55.66 36.26 -20.66
C SER A 72 -55.03 34.88 -20.87
N LEU A 73 -54.26 34.67 -21.95
CA LEU A 73 -53.57 33.40 -22.20
C LEU A 73 -52.62 33.00 -21.05
N GLN A 74 -52.11 33.99 -20.31
CA GLN A 74 -51.30 33.79 -19.11
C GLN A 74 -52.06 33.07 -17.98
N SER A 75 -53.39 33.07 -17.97
CA SER A 75 -54.21 32.31 -17.00
C SER A 75 -53.95 30.80 -17.06
N LEU A 76 -53.63 30.25 -18.24
CA LEU A 76 -53.24 28.83 -18.38
C LEU A 76 -51.95 28.54 -17.62
N GLN A 77 -50.96 29.43 -17.69
CA GLN A 77 -49.70 29.30 -16.97
C GLN A 77 -49.89 29.52 -15.45
N ALA A 78 -50.75 30.47 -15.07
CA ALA A 78 -51.08 30.75 -13.68
C ALA A 78 -51.71 29.52 -13.00
N MET A 79 -52.65 28.84 -13.67
CA MET A 79 -53.28 27.62 -13.14
C MET A 79 -52.25 26.51 -12.83
N ILE A 80 -51.27 26.30 -13.71
CA ILE A 80 -50.24 25.27 -13.50
C ILE A 80 -49.32 25.66 -12.34
N THR A 81 -48.99 26.95 -12.23
CA THR A 81 -48.15 27.48 -11.15
C THR A 81 -48.82 27.30 -9.79
N GLU A 82 -50.12 27.60 -9.70
CA GLU A 82 -50.91 27.41 -8.48
C GLU A 82 -50.95 25.93 -8.06
N LYS A 83 -51.21 25.02 -9.00
CA LYS A 83 -51.14 23.56 -8.73
C LYS A 83 -49.76 23.12 -8.25
N ALA A 84 -48.67 23.66 -8.82
CA ALA A 84 -47.31 23.34 -8.39
C ALA A 84 -47.03 23.84 -6.96
N ASN A 85 -47.58 25.00 -6.56
CA ASN A 85 -47.48 25.51 -5.20
C ASN A 85 -48.23 24.60 -4.21
N ILE A 86 -49.47 24.20 -4.53
CA ILE A 86 -50.25 23.25 -3.71
C ILE A 86 -49.49 21.93 -3.54
N VAL A 87 -48.91 21.38 -4.62
CA VAL A 87 -48.09 20.16 -4.53
C VAL A 87 -46.90 20.36 -3.60
N SER A 88 -46.24 21.52 -3.65
CA SER A 88 -45.12 21.82 -2.77
C SER A 88 -45.52 21.89 -1.30
N GLU A 89 -46.69 22.48 -0.99
CA GLU A 89 -47.27 22.51 0.35
C GLU A 89 -47.64 21.10 0.85
N VAL A 90 -48.34 20.32 0.02
CA VAL A 90 -48.69 18.92 0.33
C VAL A 90 -47.45 18.08 0.60
N ILE A 91 -46.39 18.21 -0.21
CA ILE A 91 -45.12 17.51 0.02
C ILE A 91 -44.52 17.92 1.37
N SER A 92 -44.57 19.21 1.72
CA SER A 92 -44.06 19.73 2.98
C SER A 92 -44.83 19.16 4.19
N GLU A 93 -46.16 19.10 4.12
CA GLU A 93 -46.98 18.51 5.18
C GLU A 93 -46.80 16.99 5.29
N LEU A 94 -46.73 16.27 4.17
CA LEU A 94 -46.49 14.83 4.17
C LEU A 94 -45.12 14.48 4.76
N LYS A 95 -44.08 15.27 4.47
CA LYS A 95 -42.77 15.13 5.10
C LYS A 95 -42.81 15.32 6.62
N LYS A 96 -43.63 16.24 7.13
CA LYS A 96 -43.83 16.44 8.59
C LYS A 96 -44.56 15.27 9.26
N LYS A 97 -45.47 14.59 8.54
CA LYS A 97 -46.25 13.45 9.07
C LYS A 97 -45.50 12.11 9.01
N HIS A 98 -44.43 12.01 8.24
CA HIS A 98 -43.60 10.82 8.13
C HIS A 98 -42.20 11.12 8.68
N GLU A 99 -42.09 11.14 10.01
CA GLU A 99 -40.83 11.11 10.75
C GLU A 99 -40.29 9.66 10.91
N GLU A 100 -40.72 8.72 10.08
CA GLU A 100 -40.00 7.45 9.96
C GLU A 100 -38.80 7.68 9.05
N GLN A 101 -37.60 7.43 9.56
CA GLN A 101 -36.40 7.42 8.73
C GLN A 101 -36.67 6.52 7.51
N PRO A 102 -36.59 7.04 6.27
CA PRO A 102 -36.94 6.27 5.10
C PRO A 102 -36.01 5.07 5.02
N ARG A 103 -36.53 3.87 5.31
CA ARG A 103 -35.83 2.58 5.12
C ARG A 103 -36.13 2.07 3.71
N ASP A 104 -35.72 2.86 2.73
CA ASP A 104 -35.93 2.50 1.33
C ASP A 104 -34.83 1.55 0.89
N ILE A 105 -35.20 0.31 0.55
CA ILE A 105 -34.35 -0.63 -0.18
C ILE A 105 -34.81 -0.62 -1.64
N MET A 106 -33.88 -0.42 -2.55
CA MET A 106 -34.14 -0.58 -3.98
C MET A 106 -33.12 -1.53 -4.57
N VAL A 107 -33.61 -2.41 -5.42
CA VAL A 107 -32.79 -3.34 -6.18
C VAL A 107 -32.83 -2.89 -7.63
N TYR A 108 -31.65 -2.77 -8.23
CA TYR A 108 -31.50 -2.41 -9.62
C TYR A 108 -30.63 -3.42 -10.36
N GLU A 109 -30.98 -3.71 -11.60
CA GLU A 109 -30.27 -4.63 -12.47
C GLU A 109 -29.58 -3.88 -13.61
N GLY A 110 -28.44 -4.40 -14.03
CA GLY A 110 -27.67 -3.90 -15.17
C GLY A 110 -26.96 -2.57 -14.93
N ASP A 111 -26.26 -2.11 -15.96
CA ASP A 111 -25.51 -0.84 -15.94
C ASP A 111 -26.41 0.37 -15.62
N GLU A 112 -27.65 0.38 -16.11
CA GLU A 112 -28.63 1.42 -15.79
C GLU A 112 -28.96 1.44 -14.30
N GLY A 113 -28.93 0.29 -13.63
CA GLY A 113 -29.10 0.19 -12.19
C GLY A 113 -27.98 0.88 -11.42
N ILE A 114 -26.72 0.63 -11.82
CA ILE A 114 -25.55 1.31 -11.26
C ILE A 114 -25.71 2.83 -11.46
N LYS A 115 -26.02 3.28 -12.68
CA LYS A 115 -26.18 4.70 -13.01
C LYS A 115 -27.26 5.37 -12.15
N ARG A 116 -28.41 4.72 -11.97
CA ARG A 116 -29.52 5.23 -11.15
C ARG A 116 -29.14 5.33 -9.68
N SER A 117 -28.59 4.26 -9.12
CA SER A 117 -28.13 4.20 -7.74
C SER A 117 -27.09 5.29 -7.47
N ARG A 118 -26.04 5.33 -8.29
CA ARG A 118 -24.91 6.25 -8.14
C ARG A 118 -25.32 7.72 -8.31
N ASN A 119 -26.24 8.02 -9.21
CA ASN A 119 -26.75 9.38 -9.40
C ASN A 119 -27.47 9.94 -8.17
N ARG A 120 -27.91 9.09 -7.22
CA ARG A 120 -28.47 9.57 -5.94
C ARG A 120 -27.46 10.35 -5.11
N ALA A 121 -26.16 10.06 -5.25
CA ALA A 121 -25.12 10.87 -4.63
C ALA A 121 -25.18 12.34 -5.08
N LEU A 122 -25.73 12.64 -6.26
CA LEU A 122 -25.91 14.02 -6.75
C LEU A 122 -27.09 14.75 -6.09
N LEU A 123 -27.87 14.11 -5.22
CA LEU A 123 -28.97 14.75 -4.49
C LEU A 123 -28.51 15.43 -3.20
N TYR A 124 -27.25 15.23 -2.80
CA TYR A 124 -26.65 15.75 -1.58
C TYR A 124 -26.05 17.14 -1.76
N ASP A 125 -25.73 17.77 -0.64
CA ASP A 125 -25.38 19.18 -0.57
C ASP A 125 -23.89 19.44 -0.90
N PRO A 126 -23.56 20.66 -1.36
CA PRO A 126 -22.18 21.12 -1.49
C PRO A 126 -21.37 20.89 -0.20
N GLY A 127 -20.18 20.29 -0.32
CA GLY A 127 -19.31 19.95 0.83
C GLY A 127 -19.45 18.51 1.32
N ASP A 128 -20.53 17.79 0.95
CA ASP A 128 -20.65 16.38 1.26
C ASP A 128 -19.65 15.54 0.44
N THR A 129 -19.25 14.38 0.98
CA THR A 129 -18.26 13.49 0.36
C THR A 129 -18.84 12.11 0.14
N LEU A 130 -18.65 11.60 -1.07
CA LEU A 130 -18.93 10.21 -1.44
C LEU A 130 -17.71 9.34 -1.16
N TYR A 131 -17.90 8.27 -0.41
CA TYR A 131 -16.89 7.29 -0.05
C TYR A 131 -17.11 6.00 -0.83
N VAL A 132 -16.08 5.43 -1.44
CA VAL A 132 -16.19 4.21 -2.27
C VAL A 132 -15.13 3.19 -1.86
N ILE A 133 -15.51 1.92 -1.67
CA ILE A 133 -14.63 0.80 -1.33
C ILE A 133 -14.82 -0.32 -2.37
N GLY A 134 -13.73 -0.99 -2.78
CA GLY A 134 -13.81 -2.22 -3.58
C GLY A 134 -14.08 -1.95 -5.07
N SER A 135 -13.58 -0.82 -5.60
CA SER A 135 -13.67 -0.59 -7.04
C SER A 135 -12.55 -1.36 -7.75
N LYS A 136 -12.91 -2.19 -8.73
CA LYS A 136 -11.96 -2.91 -9.61
C LYS A 136 -11.54 -2.10 -10.84
N ALA A 137 -12.08 -0.89 -11.02
CA ALA A 137 -11.90 -0.01 -12.18
C ALA A 137 -12.15 -0.63 -13.58
N SER A 138 -12.58 -1.89 -13.66
CA SER A 138 -13.05 -2.51 -14.91
C SER A 138 -14.43 -1.95 -15.23
N SER A 139 -14.55 -1.26 -16.35
CA SER A 139 -15.85 -0.80 -16.84
C SER A 139 -15.92 -0.84 -18.36
N THR A 140 -17.11 -1.10 -18.89
CA THR A 140 -17.36 -1.06 -20.33
C THR A 140 -17.07 0.36 -20.86
N PRO A 141 -16.76 0.54 -22.16
CA PRO A 141 -16.57 1.87 -22.74
C PRO A 141 -17.76 2.82 -22.52
N GLU A 142 -18.96 2.28 -22.38
CA GLU A 142 -20.16 3.05 -22.05
C GLU A 142 -20.15 3.54 -20.59
N MET A 143 -19.79 2.67 -19.66
CA MET A 143 -19.67 3.02 -18.25
C MET A 143 -18.54 4.03 -18.01
N GLU A 144 -17.42 3.95 -18.74
CA GLU A 144 -16.38 4.98 -18.71
C GLU A 144 -16.92 6.37 -19.09
N LYS A 145 -17.73 6.45 -20.16
CA LYS A 145 -18.41 7.70 -20.55
C LYS A 145 -19.37 8.17 -19.48
N TYR A 146 -20.03 7.27 -18.77
CA TYR A 146 -20.88 7.63 -17.63
C TYR A 146 -20.05 8.19 -16.47
N TRP A 147 -18.97 7.51 -16.04
CA TRP A 147 -18.13 7.94 -14.93
C TRP A 147 -17.55 9.34 -15.14
N ARG A 148 -17.06 9.63 -16.35
CA ARG A 148 -16.59 10.97 -16.72
C ARG A 148 -17.69 12.03 -16.56
N ARG A 149 -18.90 11.77 -17.05
CA ARG A 149 -20.06 12.68 -16.91
C ARG A 149 -20.52 12.82 -15.46
N PHE A 150 -20.55 11.72 -14.70
CA PHE A 150 -20.91 11.73 -13.29
C PHE A 150 -19.93 12.57 -12.47
N HIS A 151 -18.63 12.44 -12.71
CA HIS A 151 -17.63 13.24 -12.00
C HIS A 151 -17.71 14.72 -12.35
N LEU A 152 -17.96 15.09 -13.61
CA LEU A 152 -18.23 16.49 -13.96
C LEU A 152 -19.44 17.05 -13.18
N LYS A 153 -20.54 16.28 -13.10
CA LYS A 153 -21.74 16.68 -12.37
C LYS A 153 -21.49 16.84 -10.86
N ARG A 154 -20.80 15.88 -10.22
CA ARG A 154 -20.52 15.95 -8.78
C ARG A 154 -19.60 17.14 -8.45
N ILE A 155 -18.59 17.40 -9.29
CA ILE A 155 -17.64 18.51 -9.11
C ILE A 155 -18.38 19.84 -9.20
N ASN A 156 -19.26 20.01 -10.19
CA ASN A 156 -20.10 21.21 -10.30
C ASN A 156 -21.02 21.41 -9.09
N LYS A 157 -21.49 20.32 -8.47
CA LYS A 157 -22.23 20.35 -7.20
C LYS A 157 -21.35 20.49 -5.95
N LYS A 158 -20.02 20.56 -6.10
CA LYS A 158 -19.03 20.61 -5.02
C LYS A 158 -19.12 19.41 -4.06
N ILE A 159 -19.40 18.23 -4.61
CA ILE A 159 -19.45 16.97 -3.87
C ILE A 159 -18.09 16.27 -3.99
N GLY A 160 -17.48 16.00 -2.84
CA GLY A 160 -16.20 15.31 -2.71
C GLY A 160 -16.27 13.83 -3.08
N LEU A 161 -15.12 13.24 -3.40
CA LEU A 161 -14.95 11.81 -3.63
C LEU A 161 -13.71 11.31 -2.91
N LYS A 162 -13.85 10.26 -2.11
CA LYS A 162 -12.72 9.42 -1.69
C LYS A 162 -12.97 7.98 -2.11
N ILE A 163 -11.99 7.35 -2.75
CA ILE A 163 -12.13 6.00 -3.32
C ILE A 163 -10.93 5.11 -2.96
N LEU A 164 -11.25 3.88 -2.55
CA LEU A 164 -10.31 2.79 -2.32
C LEU A 164 -10.45 1.74 -3.43
N PHE A 165 -9.43 1.65 -4.28
CA PHE A 165 -9.32 0.64 -5.32
C PHE A 165 -8.77 -0.67 -4.77
N GLU A 166 -9.19 -1.80 -5.33
CA GLU A 166 -8.53 -3.08 -5.08
C GLU A 166 -7.08 -3.08 -5.59
N ARG A 167 -6.25 -3.92 -4.98
CA ARG A 167 -4.88 -4.14 -5.45
C ARG A 167 -4.93 -4.81 -6.82
N GLY A 168 -3.94 -4.52 -7.66
CA GLY A 168 -3.87 -5.01 -9.05
C GLY A 168 -4.62 -4.16 -10.07
N VAL A 169 -5.43 -3.19 -9.64
CA VAL A 169 -6.01 -2.19 -10.56
C VAL A 169 -4.89 -1.33 -11.18
N ASN A 170 -4.94 -1.14 -12.49
CA ASN A 170 -4.01 -0.28 -13.24
C ASN A 170 -3.94 1.11 -12.60
N SER A 171 -2.72 1.59 -12.32
CA SER A 171 -2.45 2.87 -11.67
C SER A 171 -3.03 4.06 -12.41
N GLU A 172 -3.20 3.98 -13.74
CA GLU A 172 -3.83 5.04 -14.54
C GLU A 172 -5.23 5.44 -14.03
N TYR A 173 -6.01 4.49 -13.51
CA TYR A 173 -7.33 4.79 -12.94
C TYR A 173 -7.22 5.56 -11.63
N LEU A 174 -6.26 5.21 -10.79
CA LEU A 174 -5.97 5.90 -9.53
C LEU A 174 -5.43 7.31 -9.81
N ASP A 175 -4.51 7.45 -10.76
CA ASP A 175 -3.91 8.72 -11.16
C ASP A 175 -4.96 9.65 -11.76
N TRP A 176 -5.79 9.15 -12.68
CA TRP A 176 -6.90 9.92 -13.25
C TRP A 176 -7.85 10.42 -12.16
N ARG A 177 -8.19 9.58 -11.17
CA ARG A 177 -9.04 9.99 -10.05
C ARG A 177 -8.40 11.08 -9.20
N ASN A 178 -7.10 11.00 -8.95
CA ASN A 178 -6.35 12.00 -8.19
C ASN A 178 -6.15 13.33 -8.93
N GLN A 179 -6.24 13.33 -10.27
CA GLN A 179 -6.23 14.56 -11.08
C GLN A 179 -7.58 15.31 -11.06
N LEU A 180 -8.68 14.66 -10.66
CA LEU A 180 -10.00 15.30 -10.60
C LEU A 180 -10.14 16.17 -9.35
N SER A 181 -10.69 17.38 -9.48
CA SER A 181 -10.97 18.25 -8.33
C SER A 181 -11.88 17.56 -7.29
N LEU A 182 -11.68 17.89 -6.01
CA LEU A 182 -12.43 17.33 -4.89
C LEU A 182 -12.40 15.79 -4.86
N SER A 183 -11.27 15.19 -5.21
CA SER A 183 -11.12 13.74 -5.33
C SER A 183 -9.84 13.27 -4.69
N THR A 184 -9.87 12.10 -4.06
CA THR A 184 -8.67 11.41 -3.61
C THR A 184 -8.86 9.91 -3.76
N ALA A 185 -7.86 9.23 -4.31
CA ALA A 185 -7.84 7.81 -4.57
C ALA A 185 -6.62 7.16 -3.91
N LYS A 186 -6.85 6.03 -3.26
CA LYS A 186 -5.83 5.15 -2.70
C LYS A 186 -6.12 3.70 -3.11
N TYR A 187 -5.12 2.84 -3.01
CA TYR A 187 -5.37 1.39 -2.98
C TYR A 187 -5.82 0.97 -1.59
N LEU A 188 -6.59 -0.12 -1.50
CA LEU A 188 -6.83 -0.81 -0.24
C LEU A 188 -5.50 -1.18 0.44
N PRO A 189 -5.40 -1.08 1.77
CA PRO A 189 -4.18 -1.43 2.50
C PRO A 189 -3.97 -2.96 2.62
N ILE A 190 -4.85 -3.75 2.03
CA ILE A 190 -4.83 -5.20 2.00
C ILE A 190 -5.03 -5.69 0.58
N ASP A 191 -4.46 -6.85 0.28
CA ASP A 191 -4.75 -7.58 -0.96
C ASP A 191 -5.98 -8.48 -0.76
N ILE A 192 -7.12 -8.06 -1.33
CA ILE A 192 -8.40 -8.75 -1.22
C ILE A 192 -9.16 -8.64 -2.54
N ASP A 193 -9.74 -9.75 -2.99
CA ASP A 193 -10.71 -9.78 -4.07
C ASP A 193 -12.10 -9.52 -3.49
N MET A 194 -12.66 -8.32 -3.69
CA MET A 194 -13.99 -8.02 -3.18
C MET A 194 -15.06 -8.47 -4.19
N PRO A 195 -16.00 -9.35 -3.79
CA PRO A 195 -17.13 -9.72 -4.64
C PRO A 195 -18.20 -8.63 -4.70
N VAL A 196 -18.01 -7.52 -3.97
CA VAL A 196 -18.91 -6.37 -3.92
C VAL A 196 -18.13 -5.06 -3.87
N TRP A 197 -18.71 -4.00 -4.42
CA TRP A 197 -18.29 -2.64 -4.10
C TRP A 197 -19.30 -1.99 -3.15
N PHE A 198 -18.80 -1.07 -2.35
CA PHE A 198 -19.62 -0.20 -1.50
C PHE A 198 -19.44 1.24 -1.91
N ALA A 199 -20.51 2.02 -1.90
CA ALA A 199 -20.42 3.47 -1.94
C ALA A 199 -21.39 4.10 -0.94
N THR A 200 -20.96 5.11 -0.20
CA THR A 200 -21.81 5.74 0.81
C THR A 200 -21.63 7.25 0.89
N ILE A 201 -22.74 7.94 1.16
CA ILE A 201 -22.80 9.38 1.41
C ILE A 201 -23.95 9.64 2.40
N LYS A 202 -23.62 10.21 3.57
CA LYS A 202 -24.56 10.49 4.67
C LYS A 202 -25.40 9.27 5.07
N ASP A 203 -26.68 9.24 4.69
CA ASP A 203 -27.68 8.22 5.02
C ASP A 203 -27.88 7.20 3.89
N TYR A 204 -27.17 7.34 2.77
CA TYR A 204 -27.31 6.44 1.63
C TYR A 204 -26.13 5.49 1.50
N LEU A 205 -26.45 4.22 1.28
CA LEU A 205 -25.54 3.13 1.00
C LEU A 205 -25.91 2.49 -0.34
N GLU A 206 -24.92 2.37 -1.21
CA GLU A 206 -24.94 1.57 -2.42
C GLU A 206 -24.07 0.33 -2.19
N ILE A 207 -24.62 -0.85 -2.43
CA ILE A 207 -23.90 -2.12 -2.47
C ILE A 207 -24.07 -2.68 -3.87
N GLY A 208 -22.98 -2.99 -4.55
CA GLY A 208 -23.05 -3.56 -5.89
C GLY A 208 -22.29 -4.85 -6.03
N ILE A 209 -22.87 -5.79 -6.77
CA ILE A 209 -22.27 -7.07 -7.15
C ILE A 209 -21.91 -6.97 -8.64
N PRO A 210 -20.60 -6.97 -8.99
CA PRO A 210 -20.16 -6.90 -10.38
C PRO A 210 -20.44 -8.21 -11.12
N GLY A 211 -20.59 -8.15 -12.44
CA GLY A 211 -20.86 -9.31 -13.31
C GLY A 211 -21.36 -8.86 -14.68
N GLU A 212 -21.69 -9.80 -15.56
CA GLU A 212 -22.28 -9.49 -16.88
C GLU A 212 -23.63 -8.74 -16.75
N ASN A 213 -24.40 -9.07 -15.72
CA ASN A 213 -25.61 -8.36 -15.34
C ASN A 213 -25.45 -7.90 -13.87
N PRO A 214 -24.82 -6.73 -13.62
CA PRO A 214 -24.52 -6.30 -12.26
C PRO A 214 -25.80 -6.03 -11.47
N LEU A 215 -25.77 -6.35 -10.18
CA LEU A 215 -26.88 -6.13 -9.25
C LEU A 215 -26.50 -5.03 -8.28
N THR A 216 -27.33 -4.00 -8.15
CA THR A 216 -27.08 -2.85 -7.27
C THR A 216 -28.21 -2.68 -6.27
N PHE A 217 -27.87 -2.68 -4.98
CA PHE A 217 -28.76 -2.39 -3.87
C PHE A 217 -28.54 -0.95 -3.40
N GLY A 218 -29.56 -0.11 -3.50
CA GLY A 218 -29.59 1.20 -2.87
C GLY A 218 -30.37 1.12 -1.57
N LEU A 219 -29.74 1.45 -0.45
CA LEU A 219 -30.33 1.47 0.88
C LEU A 219 -30.23 2.88 1.44
N ARG A 220 -31.35 3.44 1.86
CA ARG A 220 -31.38 4.65 2.69
C ARG A 220 -31.52 4.21 4.15
N ASN A 221 -30.43 4.27 4.89
CA ASN A 221 -30.37 3.94 6.31
C ASN A 221 -29.06 4.50 6.89
N LYS A 222 -29.18 5.40 7.87
CA LYS A 222 -28.04 6.09 8.45
C LYS A 222 -27.08 5.13 9.15
N GLU A 223 -27.60 4.13 9.85
CA GLU A 223 -26.78 3.17 10.60
C GLU A 223 -25.94 2.30 9.67
N ALA A 224 -26.53 1.76 8.61
CA ALA A 224 -25.85 0.95 7.60
C ALA A 224 -24.82 1.76 6.80
N ALA A 225 -25.18 2.97 6.37
CA ALA A 225 -24.25 3.90 5.72
C ALA A 225 -23.06 4.25 6.63
N SER A 226 -23.32 4.53 7.90
CA SER A 226 -22.28 4.83 8.90
C SER A 226 -21.37 3.63 9.16
N ALA A 227 -21.90 2.40 9.21
CA ALA A 227 -21.10 1.20 9.38
C ALA A 227 -20.08 1.02 8.24
N ILE A 228 -20.54 1.19 7.00
CA ILE A 228 -19.67 1.12 5.82
C ILE A 228 -18.68 2.29 5.78
N HIS A 229 -19.09 3.50 6.15
CA HIS A 229 -18.18 4.63 6.29
C HIS A 229 -17.10 4.39 7.35
N ASN A 230 -17.42 3.74 8.48
CA ASN A 230 -16.43 3.38 9.49
C ASN A 230 -15.40 2.37 8.94
N PHE A 231 -15.83 1.38 8.14
CA PHE A 231 -14.89 0.50 7.43
C PHE A 231 -14.03 1.28 6.43
N PHE A 232 -14.63 2.25 5.71
CA PHE A 232 -13.87 3.14 4.82
C PHE A 232 -12.77 3.86 5.60
N GLU A 233 -13.11 4.53 6.71
CA GLU A 233 -12.14 5.28 7.51
C GLU A 233 -11.07 4.38 8.12
N TYR A 234 -11.41 3.16 8.53
CA TYR A 234 -10.44 2.17 8.98
C TYR A 234 -9.41 1.87 7.88
N PHE A 235 -9.85 1.52 6.68
CA PHE A 235 -8.94 1.23 5.57
C PHE A 235 -8.21 2.47 5.06
N TRP A 236 -8.86 3.64 5.06
CA TRP A 236 -8.31 4.90 4.57
C TRP A 236 -7.14 5.41 5.40
N ASN A 237 -7.22 5.19 6.71
CA ASN A 237 -6.25 5.64 7.70
C ASN A 237 -5.25 4.53 8.08
N GLN A 238 -5.35 3.34 7.49
CA GLN A 238 -4.40 2.26 7.71
C GLN A 238 -3.04 2.60 7.09
N GLN A 239 -2.00 2.48 7.89
CA GLN A 239 -0.63 2.91 7.55
C GLN A 239 0.34 1.75 7.29
N VAL A 240 -0.15 0.53 7.48
CA VAL A 240 0.58 -0.71 7.20
C VAL A 240 -0.12 -1.43 6.07
N MET A 241 0.60 -1.66 4.98
CA MET A 241 0.10 -2.42 3.85
C MET A 241 0.58 -3.87 3.95
N VAL A 242 -0.32 -4.82 3.75
CA VAL A 242 -0.02 -6.25 3.75
C VAL A 242 -0.33 -6.82 2.36
N GLU A 243 0.71 -7.29 1.68
CA GLU A 243 0.62 -7.86 0.33
C GLU A 243 1.25 -9.28 0.35
N SER A 244 0.59 -10.27 -0.25
CA SER A 244 1.02 -11.67 -0.22
C SER A 244 1.39 -12.16 -1.62
N GLY A 245 2.28 -13.15 -1.70
CA GLY A 245 2.67 -13.81 -2.94
C GLY A 245 3.99 -13.30 -3.54
N ILE A 246 4.52 -14.10 -4.47
CA ILE A 246 5.81 -13.81 -5.12
C ILE A 246 5.75 -12.53 -5.97
N ASP A 247 4.60 -12.23 -6.58
CA ASP A 247 4.42 -11.01 -7.36
C ASP A 247 4.42 -9.76 -6.46
N SER A 248 3.83 -9.85 -5.27
CA SER A 248 3.90 -8.80 -4.25
C SER A 248 5.33 -8.57 -3.76
N LEU A 249 6.10 -9.65 -3.53
CA LEU A 249 7.53 -9.56 -3.22
C LEU A 249 8.32 -8.90 -4.36
N LYS A 250 8.12 -9.36 -5.60
CA LYS A 250 8.76 -8.78 -6.80
C LYS A 250 8.44 -7.30 -6.90
N LYS A 251 7.17 -6.93 -6.79
CA LYS A 251 6.74 -5.53 -6.82
C LYS A 251 7.47 -4.70 -5.75
N ALA A 252 7.58 -5.21 -4.52
CA ALA A 252 8.25 -4.48 -3.44
C ALA A 252 9.73 -4.20 -3.69
N ILE A 253 10.48 -5.21 -4.12
CA ILE A 253 11.91 -5.05 -4.38
C ILE A 253 12.17 -4.20 -5.64
N TYR A 254 11.33 -4.31 -6.68
CA TYR A 254 11.50 -3.52 -7.91
C TYR A 254 11.04 -2.07 -7.76
N GLU A 255 9.96 -1.78 -7.01
CA GLU A 255 9.60 -0.39 -6.70
C GLU A 255 10.73 0.31 -5.92
N MET A 256 11.34 -0.39 -4.96
CA MET A 256 12.54 0.11 -4.27
C MET A 256 13.68 0.37 -5.28
N LEU A 257 13.94 -0.58 -6.18
CA LEU A 257 15.00 -0.41 -7.18
C LEU A 257 14.71 0.74 -8.13
N ASP A 258 13.47 0.94 -8.57
CA ASP A 258 13.06 1.99 -9.49
C ASP A 258 13.26 3.38 -8.89
N GLU A 259 12.96 3.53 -7.60
CA GLU A 259 13.20 4.77 -6.83
C GLU A 259 14.68 5.07 -6.58
N LEU A 260 15.56 4.07 -6.55
CA LEU A 260 16.99 4.23 -6.29
C LEU A 260 17.80 4.49 -7.55
N HIS A 261 18.76 5.40 -7.49
CA HIS A 261 19.69 5.74 -8.55
C HIS A 261 21.09 5.14 -8.31
N ALA A 262 21.94 5.16 -9.35
CA ALA A 262 23.31 4.66 -9.27
C ALA A 262 24.08 5.36 -8.13
N GLY A 263 24.74 4.59 -7.27
CA GLY A 263 25.46 5.07 -6.10
C GLY A 263 24.59 5.28 -4.85
N GLU A 264 23.26 5.32 -4.98
CA GLU A 264 22.36 5.29 -3.82
C GLU A 264 22.29 3.89 -3.23
N MET A 265 21.81 3.80 -1.99
CA MET A 265 21.91 2.60 -1.18
C MET A 265 20.62 2.22 -0.47
N TYR A 266 20.48 0.91 -0.22
CA TYR A 266 19.50 0.37 0.71
C TYR A 266 20.16 -0.62 1.68
N ASP A 267 19.63 -0.65 2.89
CA ASP A 267 20.12 -1.50 3.96
C ASP A 267 19.17 -2.69 4.17
N VAL A 268 19.74 -3.85 4.51
CA VAL A 268 19.00 -5.09 4.74
C VAL A 268 19.39 -5.71 6.07
N LEU A 269 18.38 -6.02 6.88
CA LEU A 269 18.50 -6.73 8.15
C LEU A 269 17.86 -8.11 8.00
N GLY A 270 18.62 -9.19 8.22
CA GLY A 270 18.06 -10.55 8.27
C GLY A 270 18.07 -11.29 6.94
N ALA A 271 18.96 -10.92 6.02
CA ALA A 271 19.04 -11.62 4.74
C ALA A 271 19.50 -13.07 4.90
N SER A 272 18.81 -13.98 4.21
CA SER A 272 18.99 -15.43 4.29
C SER A 272 18.99 -16.05 2.90
N ALA A 273 19.85 -17.04 2.67
CA ALA A 273 20.02 -17.66 1.36
C ALA A 273 18.91 -18.68 1.00
N GLY A 274 18.05 -19.02 1.97
CA GLY A 274 16.89 -19.93 1.78
C GLY A 274 17.24 -21.27 1.10
N ASP A 275 16.24 -21.85 0.43
CA ASP A 275 16.41 -22.98 -0.49
C ASP A 275 16.88 -22.48 -1.88
N GLU A 276 17.99 -23.04 -2.35
CA GLU A 276 18.73 -22.63 -3.55
C GLU A 276 17.85 -22.63 -4.81
N ASN A 277 16.94 -23.59 -4.93
CA ASN A 277 16.10 -23.77 -6.12
C ASN A 277 14.72 -23.10 -6.04
N SER A 278 14.44 -22.38 -4.95
CA SER A 278 13.13 -21.77 -4.73
C SER A 278 12.83 -20.64 -5.74
N PRO A 279 11.56 -20.41 -6.09
CA PRO A 279 11.15 -19.28 -6.93
C PRO A 279 11.61 -17.93 -6.38
N VAL A 280 11.64 -17.77 -5.05
CA VAL A 280 12.12 -16.56 -4.37
C VAL A 280 13.61 -16.32 -4.65
N GLN A 281 14.43 -17.36 -4.60
CA GLN A 281 15.86 -17.22 -4.85
C GLN A 281 16.17 -16.90 -6.32
N LYS A 282 15.42 -17.48 -7.28
CA LYS A 282 15.52 -17.09 -8.70
C LYS A 282 15.13 -15.63 -8.93
N LEU A 283 14.08 -15.17 -8.23
CA LEU A 283 13.68 -13.76 -8.26
C LEU A 283 14.80 -12.86 -7.72
N TYR A 284 15.47 -13.25 -6.63
CA TYR A 284 16.60 -12.51 -6.09
C TYR A 284 17.81 -12.47 -7.01
N ASP A 285 18.16 -13.55 -7.70
CA ASP A 285 19.27 -13.52 -8.67
C ASP A 285 19.01 -12.51 -9.78
N GLN A 286 17.79 -12.51 -10.33
CA GLN A 286 17.39 -11.56 -11.37
C GLN A 286 17.42 -10.13 -10.83
N PHE A 287 16.81 -9.91 -9.67
CA PHE A 287 16.80 -8.60 -9.00
C PHE A 287 18.23 -8.09 -8.73
N HIS A 288 19.13 -8.95 -8.24
CA HIS A 288 20.50 -8.55 -7.92
C HIS A 288 21.33 -8.30 -9.18
N ALA A 289 21.13 -9.07 -10.25
CA ALA A 289 21.76 -8.76 -11.55
C ALA A 289 21.34 -7.37 -12.06
N ASP A 290 20.04 -7.05 -12.00
CA ASP A 290 19.50 -5.76 -12.42
C ASP A 290 19.99 -4.61 -11.51
N ARG A 291 19.98 -4.83 -10.19
CA ARG A 291 20.47 -3.89 -9.17
C ARG A 291 21.97 -3.59 -9.31
N ILE A 292 22.79 -4.62 -9.50
CA ILE A 292 24.24 -4.49 -9.73
C ILE A 292 24.49 -3.71 -11.02
N LYS A 293 23.79 -4.04 -12.10
CA LYS A 293 23.89 -3.32 -13.38
C LYS A 293 23.47 -1.85 -13.26
N LYS A 294 22.46 -1.54 -12.43
CA LYS A 294 22.04 -0.17 -12.13
C LYS A 294 23.05 0.59 -11.25
N GLY A 295 23.99 -0.11 -10.61
CA GLY A 295 24.98 0.48 -9.71
C GLY A 295 24.41 0.89 -8.35
N VAL A 296 23.28 0.32 -7.95
CA VAL A 296 22.69 0.56 -6.62
C VAL A 296 23.45 -0.28 -5.59
N VAL A 297 23.84 0.37 -4.49
CA VAL A 297 24.62 -0.22 -3.40
C VAL A 297 23.70 -0.90 -2.40
N THR A 298 24.13 -2.02 -1.83
CA THR A 298 23.43 -2.63 -0.69
C THR A 298 24.38 -2.93 0.45
N ASN A 299 23.92 -2.69 1.68
CA ASN A 299 24.52 -3.23 2.88
C ASN A 299 23.59 -4.29 3.46
N MET A 300 24.08 -5.52 3.62
CA MET A 300 23.26 -6.59 4.19
C MET A 300 23.89 -7.20 5.43
N LEU A 301 23.13 -7.19 6.52
CA LEU A 301 23.33 -8.05 7.68
C LEU A 301 22.70 -9.41 7.39
N VAL A 302 23.57 -10.40 7.16
CA VAL A 302 23.19 -11.76 6.76
C VAL A 302 23.40 -12.75 7.90
N TYR A 303 22.63 -13.83 7.92
CA TYR A 303 22.93 -14.95 8.81
C TYR A 303 24.25 -15.62 8.44
N ARG A 304 25.03 -16.04 9.45
CA ARG A 304 26.37 -16.61 9.26
C ARG A 304 26.39 -17.77 8.26
N GLU A 305 25.43 -18.69 8.36
CA GLU A 305 25.27 -19.84 7.46
C GLU A 305 24.85 -19.45 6.02
N SER A 306 24.38 -18.22 5.82
CA SER A 306 24.00 -17.68 4.52
C SER A 306 25.11 -16.84 3.88
N TYR A 307 26.12 -16.40 4.65
CA TYR A 307 27.12 -15.43 4.21
C TYR A 307 27.85 -15.86 2.92
N GLU A 308 28.51 -17.03 2.93
CA GLU A 308 29.28 -17.50 1.78
C GLU A 308 28.41 -17.74 0.54
N ARG A 309 27.17 -18.21 0.76
CA ARG A 309 26.24 -18.49 -0.33
C ARG A 309 25.73 -17.19 -0.98
N ILE A 310 25.34 -16.21 -0.18
CA ILE A 310 24.92 -14.88 -0.70
C ILE A 310 26.11 -14.20 -1.41
N LYS A 311 27.31 -14.25 -0.81
CA LYS A 311 28.53 -13.71 -1.43
C LYS A 311 28.81 -14.33 -2.80
N LYS A 312 28.71 -15.66 -2.91
CA LYS A 312 28.85 -16.36 -4.20
C LYS A 312 27.80 -15.91 -5.21
N ARG A 313 26.53 -15.81 -4.83
CA ARG A 313 25.46 -15.34 -5.72
C ARG A 313 25.70 -13.92 -6.22
N PHE A 314 26.16 -13.01 -5.37
CA PHE A 314 26.53 -11.66 -5.82
C PHE A 314 27.67 -11.68 -6.84
N ALA A 315 28.67 -12.55 -6.66
CA ALA A 315 29.71 -12.74 -7.66
C ALA A 315 29.12 -13.26 -9.00
N ASP A 316 28.24 -14.26 -8.94
CA ASP A 316 27.55 -14.83 -10.10
C ASP A 316 26.63 -13.81 -10.81
N CYS A 317 26.02 -12.88 -10.05
CA CYS A 317 25.22 -11.76 -10.56
C CYS A 317 26.05 -10.58 -11.10
N GLY A 318 27.39 -10.64 -11.04
CA GLY A 318 28.29 -9.64 -11.64
C GLY A 318 29.04 -8.73 -10.67
N ASP A 319 29.09 -9.05 -9.36
CA ASP A 319 29.84 -8.27 -8.35
C ASP A 319 30.87 -9.11 -7.56
N PRO A 320 31.85 -9.76 -8.23
CA PRO A 320 32.82 -10.65 -7.57
C PRO A 320 33.78 -9.92 -6.62
N GLU A 321 33.98 -8.62 -6.83
CA GLU A 321 34.85 -7.77 -6.01
C GLU A 321 34.08 -6.99 -4.93
N ALA A 322 32.77 -7.25 -4.78
CA ALA A 322 31.90 -6.58 -3.81
C ALA A 322 31.94 -5.03 -3.90
N LYS A 323 31.93 -4.48 -5.11
CA LYS A 323 31.96 -3.03 -5.37
C LYS A 323 30.71 -2.32 -4.91
N VAL A 324 29.57 -3.02 -4.98
CA VAL A 324 28.24 -2.47 -4.67
C VAL A 324 27.45 -3.38 -3.73
N SER A 325 28.04 -4.46 -3.23
CA SER A 325 27.37 -5.46 -2.39
C SER A 325 28.15 -5.72 -1.10
N ASN A 326 27.85 -4.93 -0.07
CA ASN A 326 28.52 -5.01 1.23
C ASN A 326 27.81 -6.02 2.14
N LEU A 327 28.57 -6.96 2.69
CA LEU A 327 28.03 -8.02 3.56
C LEU A 327 28.71 -8.02 4.93
N LYS A 328 27.91 -8.10 5.99
CA LYS A 328 28.36 -8.44 7.36
C LYS A 328 27.48 -9.56 7.92
N SER A 329 28.06 -10.46 8.70
CA SER A 329 27.31 -11.56 9.33
C SER A 329 26.83 -11.19 10.72
N TYR A 330 25.67 -11.70 11.14
CA TYR A 330 25.28 -11.67 12.55
C TYR A 330 26.26 -12.43 13.42
N THR A 331 26.46 -11.91 14.63
CA THR A 331 27.33 -12.49 15.67
C THR A 331 26.71 -13.72 16.32
N SER A 332 25.43 -13.65 16.71
CA SER A 332 24.74 -14.74 17.42
C SER A 332 23.22 -14.79 17.20
N ALA A 333 22.69 -14.16 16.15
CA ALA A 333 21.24 -14.14 15.91
C ALA A 333 20.75 -15.48 15.33
N PRO A 334 19.66 -16.06 15.87
CA PRO A 334 19.02 -17.22 15.25
C PRO A 334 18.48 -16.85 13.86
N ASN A 335 18.56 -17.78 12.91
CA ASN A 335 17.95 -17.59 11.60
C ASN A 335 16.43 -17.44 11.79
N THR A 336 15.88 -16.33 11.30
CA THR A 336 14.44 -16.08 11.29
C THR A 336 13.96 -15.98 9.85
N PRO A 337 12.73 -16.41 9.56
CA PRO A 337 12.17 -16.32 8.21
C PRO A 337 11.69 -14.89 7.92
N MET A 338 12.49 -13.87 8.28
CA MET A 338 12.14 -12.48 8.14
C MET A 338 13.33 -11.67 7.65
N GLN A 339 13.07 -10.74 6.74
CA GLN A 339 14.03 -9.75 6.27
C GLN A 339 13.41 -8.36 6.31
N ILE A 340 14.17 -7.34 6.71
CA ILE A 340 13.77 -5.94 6.69
C ILE A 340 14.63 -5.20 5.68
N ASN A 341 14.00 -4.44 4.79
CA ASN A 341 14.67 -3.61 3.78
C ASN A 341 14.35 -2.14 4.05
N MET A 342 15.35 -1.27 3.94
CA MET A 342 15.27 0.14 4.32
C MET A 342 15.92 1.02 3.26
N PHE A 343 15.20 2.04 2.76
CA PHE A 343 15.66 2.98 1.73
C PHE A 343 14.85 4.29 1.79
N HIS A 344 15.41 5.46 1.45
CA HIS A 344 14.67 6.75 1.31
C HIS A 344 13.58 7.04 2.39
N ASN A 345 13.85 6.80 3.68
CA ASN A 345 12.89 6.93 4.78
C ASN A 345 11.68 5.97 4.75
N LYS A 346 11.77 4.90 3.96
CA LYS A 346 10.79 3.83 3.80
C LYS A 346 11.38 2.50 4.28
N ALA A 347 10.54 1.67 4.84
CA ALA A 347 10.91 0.31 5.21
C ALA A 347 9.81 -0.68 4.84
N PHE A 348 10.23 -1.90 4.50
CA PHE A 348 9.31 -3.02 4.37
C PHE A 348 9.93 -4.30 4.93
N ILE A 349 9.07 -5.14 5.49
CA ILE A 349 9.40 -6.45 6.04
C ILE A 349 8.91 -7.51 5.07
N ILE A 350 9.75 -8.50 4.80
CA ILE A 350 9.39 -9.70 4.08
C ILE A 350 9.36 -10.84 5.10
N LEU A 351 8.22 -11.49 5.24
CA LEU A 351 8.07 -12.76 5.97
C LEU A 351 8.08 -13.90 4.96
N TYR A 352 9.01 -14.83 5.11
CA TYR A 352 9.13 -16.02 4.29
C TYR A 352 8.26 -17.15 4.88
N GLY A 353 7.50 -17.80 4.01
CA GLY A 353 6.65 -18.95 4.31
C GLY A 353 6.30 -19.67 3.01
N GLU A 354 5.28 -20.54 3.00
CA GLU A 354 4.77 -21.14 1.76
C GLU A 354 4.39 -20.07 0.73
N THR A 355 3.81 -18.96 1.21
CA THR A 355 3.53 -17.76 0.44
C THR A 355 4.24 -16.58 1.12
N PRO A 356 5.19 -15.90 0.48
CA PRO A 356 5.88 -14.76 1.08
C PRO A 356 4.89 -13.61 1.32
N THR A 357 5.05 -12.90 2.43
CA THR A 357 4.22 -11.74 2.78
C THR A 357 5.10 -10.51 2.93
N VAL A 358 4.70 -9.40 2.31
CA VAL A 358 5.35 -8.10 2.42
C VAL A 358 4.51 -7.19 3.30
N LEU A 359 5.11 -6.66 4.37
CA LEU A 359 4.53 -5.58 5.17
C LEU A 359 5.25 -4.27 4.85
N ARG A 360 4.54 -3.28 4.34
CA ARG A 360 5.10 -1.96 4.05
C ARG A 360 4.64 -0.93 5.06
N PHE A 361 5.55 -0.04 5.42
CA PHE A 361 5.31 1.01 6.40
C PHE A 361 5.48 2.37 5.73
N GLU A 362 4.47 3.22 5.82
CA GLU A 362 4.52 4.62 5.34
C GLU A 362 4.81 5.61 6.48
N LYS A 363 5.61 5.19 7.47
CA LYS A 363 6.02 6.03 8.61
C LYS A 363 7.53 6.16 8.69
N LYS A 364 7.98 7.41 8.73
CA LYS A 364 9.39 7.73 8.93
C LYS A 364 9.91 7.16 10.25
N GLU A 365 9.09 7.13 11.30
CA GLU A 365 9.48 6.63 12.62
C GLU A 365 9.83 5.13 12.60
N MET A 366 9.14 4.34 11.74
CA MET A 366 9.46 2.92 11.58
C MET A 366 10.81 2.75 10.88
N TYR A 367 11.05 3.52 9.82
CA TYR A 367 12.35 3.55 9.17
C TYR A 367 13.46 3.97 10.15
N ASP A 368 13.27 5.08 10.87
CA ASP A 368 14.25 5.60 11.83
C ASP A 368 14.58 4.57 12.91
N GLY A 369 13.57 3.86 13.41
CA GLY A 369 13.73 2.76 14.36
C GLY A 369 14.58 1.62 13.79
N PHE A 370 14.20 1.07 12.64
CA PHE A 370 14.95 -0.03 12.02
C PHE A 370 16.36 0.38 11.62
N LYS A 371 16.53 1.60 11.07
CA LYS A 371 17.83 2.13 10.67
C LYS A 371 18.75 2.28 11.87
N LYS A 372 18.25 2.75 13.01
CA LYS A 372 19.05 2.84 14.24
C LYS A 372 19.53 1.46 14.70
N TYR A 373 18.65 0.45 14.71
CA TYR A 373 19.06 -0.92 15.03
C TYR A 373 20.07 -1.49 14.03
N PHE A 374 19.87 -1.22 12.74
CA PHE A 374 20.81 -1.60 11.70
C PHE A 374 22.17 -0.97 11.95
N ASP A 375 22.25 0.34 12.20
CA ASP A 375 23.50 1.06 12.44
C ASP A 375 24.22 0.55 13.69
N GLU A 376 23.48 0.33 14.78
CA GLU A 376 24.05 -0.25 16.01
C GLU A 376 24.65 -1.64 15.80
N LEU A 377 24.11 -2.45 14.88
CA LEU A 377 24.63 -3.78 14.53
C LEU A 377 25.72 -3.71 13.46
N TRP A 378 25.59 -2.79 12.51
CA TRP A 378 26.52 -2.62 11.40
C TRP A 378 27.83 -2.04 11.89
N ASP A 379 27.78 -1.01 12.74
CA ASP A 379 28.96 -0.30 13.24
C ASP A 379 29.60 -1.00 14.46
N GLN A 380 29.19 -2.23 14.79
CA GLN A 380 29.84 -3.01 15.84
C GLN A 380 31.30 -3.29 15.48
N GLU A 381 32.20 -2.66 16.22
CA GLU A 381 33.63 -2.91 16.10
C GLU A 381 34.04 -4.21 16.80
N SER A 382 33.21 -4.75 17.70
CA SER A 382 33.52 -5.94 18.51
C SER A 382 32.37 -6.95 18.55
N GLN A 383 32.71 -8.24 18.54
CA GLN A 383 31.75 -9.34 18.47
C GLN A 383 32.21 -10.59 19.22
N ILE A 384 31.26 -11.44 19.60
CA ILE A 384 31.52 -12.79 20.11
C ILE A 384 31.22 -13.81 19.00
N LEU A 385 32.18 -14.69 18.72
CA LEU A 385 32.02 -15.83 17.82
C LEU A 385 32.19 -17.14 18.60
N TYR A 386 31.65 -18.22 18.03
CA TYR A 386 31.68 -19.55 18.64
C TYR A 386 32.15 -20.60 17.63
N GLY A 387 32.81 -21.62 18.18
CA GLY A 387 33.07 -22.88 17.48
C GLY A 387 34.33 -22.88 16.61
N PRO A 388 34.75 -24.08 16.19
CA PRO A 388 35.97 -24.27 15.39
C PRO A 388 35.93 -23.59 14.04
N GLU A 389 34.74 -23.49 13.43
CA GLU A 389 34.54 -22.81 12.14
C GLU A 389 34.95 -21.34 12.23
N ALA A 390 34.64 -20.64 13.33
CA ALA A 390 35.03 -19.24 13.50
C ALA A 390 36.55 -19.07 13.59
N VAL A 391 37.21 -20.00 14.28
CA VAL A 391 38.67 -20.00 14.37
C VAL A 391 39.31 -20.29 13.01
N ARG A 392 38.73 -21.21 12.22
CA ARG A 392 39.19 -21.47 10.84
C ARG A 392 39.07 -20.23 9.97
N ASP A 393 37.94 -19.54 10.04
CA ASP A 393 37.71 -18.34 9.23
C ASP A 393 38.73 -17.25 9.57
N ILE A 394 39.04 -17.05 10.87
CA ILE A 394 40.11 -16.15 11.33
C ILE A 394 41.48 -16.55 10.78
N TRP A 395 41.82 -17.84 10.82
CA TRP A 395 43.07 -18.33 10.22
C TRP A 395 43.14 -17.98 8.74
N LEU A 396 42.11 -18.31 7.96
CA LEU A 396 42.07 -18.05 6.53
C LEU A 396 42.16 -16.55 6.21
N GLU A 397 41.49 -15.72 7.01
CA GLU A 397 41.59 -14.26 6.89
C GLU A 397 43.02 -13.77 7.16
N SER A 398 43.65 -14.25 8.23
CA SER A 398 45.01 -13.84 8.60
C SER A 398 46.06 -14.21 7.55
N LEU A 399 45.86 -15.34 6.84
CA LEU A 399 46.71 -15.74 5.72
C LEU A 399 46.65 -14.71 4.58
N ALA A 400 45.47 -14.15 4.28
CA ALA A 400 45.31 -13.11 3.27
C ALA A 400 46.00 -11.78 3.67
N CYS A 401 46.22 -11.56 4.98
CA CYS A 401 46.90 -10.39 5.52
C CYS A 401 48.42 -10.56 5.67
N GLY A 402 49.00 -11.69 5.26
CA GLY A 402 50.45 -11.92 5.27
C GLY A 402 51.05 -12.40 6.58
N GLY A 403 50.25 -12.64 7.63
CA GLY A 403 50.76 -13.15 8.89
C GLY A 403 49.84 -12.91 10.09
N ILE A 404 50.25 -13.46 11.24
CA ILE A 404 49.52 -13.35 12.51
C ILE A 404 50.48 -13.44 13.69
N LYS A 405 50.21 -12.64 14.73
CA LYS A 405 50.93 -12.62 15.99
C LYS A 405 50.07 -13.29 17.08
N PHE A 406 50.69 -14.06 17.95
CA PHE A 406 50.04 -14.79 19.04
C PHE A 406 50.66 -14.41 20.39
N ILE A 407 49.81 -14.28 21.41
CA ILE A 407 50.22 -14.29 22.81
C ILE A 407 49.56 -15.50 23.47
N GLY A 408 50.39 -16.43 23.94
CA GLY A 408 49.97 -17.66 24.60
C GLY A 408 49.60 -18.81 23.64
N GLY A 409 50.03 -18.79 22.38
CA GLY A 409 49.66 -19.80 21.39
C GLY A 409 50.26 -21.18 21.68
N ARG A 410 49.46 -22.13 22.19
CA ARG A 410 49.94 -23.47 22.60
C ARG A 410 49.60 -24.63 21.66
N GLY A 411 49.00 -24.35 20.50
CA GLY A 411 48.62 -25.39 19.54
C GLY A 411 47.20 -25.94 19.65
N TYR A 412 46.37 -25.41 20.57
CA TYR A 412 45.01 -25.90 20.84
C TYR A 412 44.15 -26.19 19.60
N PHE A 413 44.17 -25.31 18.58
CA PHE A 413 43.40 -25.54 17.36
C PHE A 413 43.93 -26.72 16.54
N ALA A 414 45.26 -26.85 16.42
CA ALA A 414 45.91 -27.92 15.69
C ALA A 414 45.67 -29.28 16.37
N ASP A 415 45.72 -29.31 17.71
CA ASP A 415 45.46 -30.53 18.49
C ASP A 415 44.01 -30.96 18.41
N ARG A 416 43.08 -30.02 18.59
CA ARG A 416 41.65 -30.33 18.71
C ARG A 416 40.96 -30.50 17.35
N TYR A 417 41.44 -29.83 16.32
CA TYR A 417 40.85 -29.82 14.98
C TYR A 417 41.91 -30.05 13.88
N PRO A 418 42.66 -31.18 13.91
CA PRO A 418 43.84 -31.40 13.07
C PRO A 418 43.54 -31.40 11.57
N LYS A 419 42.36 -31.87 11.15
CA LYS A 419 41.95 -31.83 9.73
C LYS A 419 41.80 -30.40 9.22
N MET A 420 41.12 -29.54 9.98
CA MET A 420 40.92 -28.14 9.63
C MET A 420 42.25 -27.38 9.63
N PHE A 421 43.13 -27.68 10.59
CA PHE A 421 44.46 -27.08 10.63
C PHE A 421 45.35 -27.52 9.45
N ALA A 422 45.27 -28.79 9.02
CA ALA A 422 46.01 -29.27 7.85
C ALA A 422 45.66 -28.49 6.57
N GLU A 423 44.40 -28.08 6.40
CA GLU A 423 43.98 -27.23 5.28
C GLU A 423 44.63 -25.83 5.35
N ILE A 424 44.67 -25.24 6.54
CA ILE A 424 45.32 -23.94 6.79
C ILE A 424 46.81 -24.05 6.50
N GLU A 425 47.46 -25.11 6.98
CA GLU A 425 48.89 -25.35 6.76
C GLU A 425 49.21 -25.51 5.26
N ALA A 426 48.38 -26.27 4.54
CA ALA A 426 48.53 -26.45 3.09
C ALA A 426 48.39 -25.12 2.32
N LYS A 427 47.53 -24.21 2.77
CA LYS A 427 47.41 -22.85 2.20
C LYS A 427 48.60 -21.97 2.59
N ALA A 428 49.01 -21.99 3.85
CA ALA A 428 50.14 -21.23 4.38
C ALA A 428 51.44 -21.52 3.61
N ARG A 429 51.72 -22.81 3.31
CA ARG A 429 52.90 -23.25 2.53
C ARG A 429 53.04 -22.57 1.17
N LYS A 430 51.94 -22.11 0.58
CA LYS A 430 51.93 -21.49 -0.76
C LYS A 430 52.18 -19.98 -0.73
N ILE A 431 52.17 -19.35 0.45
CA ILE A 431 52.28 -17.90 0.59
C ILE A 431 53.76 -17.55 0.81
N LYS A 432 54.33 -16.78 -0.13
CA LYS A 432 55.70 -16.27 -0.01
C LYS A 432 55.79 -15.25 1.13
N ASN A 433 56.85 -15.33 1.92
CA ASN A 433 57.16 -14.40 3.02
C ASN A 433 56.10 -14.36 4.15
N LEU A 434 55.28 -15.41 4.28
CA LEU A 434 54.38 -15.55 5.43
C LEU A 434 55.21 -15.57 6.73
N LYS A 435 54.76 -14.81 7.72
CA LYS A 435 55.35 -14.83 9.06
C LYS A 435 54.30 -14.95 10.14
N TRP A 436 54.47 -15.94 11.00
CA TRP A 436 53.73 -16.10 12.24
C TRP A 436 54.68 -15.85 13.40
N GLN A 437 54.20 -15.16 14.43
CA GLN A 437 55.02 -14.83 15.60
C GLN A 437 54.29 -15.22 16.86
N ASN A 438 54.92 -15.95 17.78
CA ASN A 438 54.27 -16.44 18.99
C ASN A 438 55.10 -16.12 20.24
N VAL A 439 54.54 -15.35 21.16
CA VAL A 439 55.05 -15.26 22.53
C VAL A 439 54.34 -16.33 23.35
N VAL A 440 55.06 -17.36 23.80
CA VAL A 440 54.46 -18.49 24.51
C VAL A 440 55.30 -18.92 25.70
N ASP A 441 54.68 -19.63 26.64
CA ASP A 441 55.39 -20.28 27.74
C ASP A 441 56.37 -21.34 27.22
N VAL A 442 57.53 -21.47 27.87
CA VAL A 442 58.59 -22.42 27.47
C VAL A 442 58.13 -23.88 27.45
N SER A 443 57.11 -24.26 28.23
CA SER A 443 56.55 -25.63 28.20
C SER A 443 55.95 -26.02 26.84
N ALA A 444 55.60 -25.04 25.99
CA ALA A 444 55.07 -25.28 24.66
C ALA A 444 56.15 -25.36 23.57
N ALA A 445 57.45 -25.24 23.91
CA ALA A 445 58.54 -25.20 22.92
C ALA A 445 58.61 -26.44 22.01
N HIS A 446 58.22 -27.60 22.53
CA HIS A 446 58.23 -28.86 21.78
C HIS A 446 57.03 -29.04 20.85
N HIS A 447 56.03 -28.16 20.92
CA HIS A 447 54.82 -28.29 20.09
C HIS A 447 55.13 -28.05 18.61
N HIS A 448 54.57 -28.88 17.72
CA HIS A 448 54.88 -28.85 16.28
C HIS A 448 54.63 -27.47 15.64
N ILE A 449 53.61 -26.75 16.12
CA ILE A 449 53.25 -25.42 15.58
C ILE A 449 54.39 -24.40 15.69
N ASN A 450 55.23 -24.51 16.74
CA ASN A 450 56.34 -23.61 17.00
C ASN A 450 57.58 -23.93 16.13
N ASN A 451 57.55 -25.06 15.41
CA ASN A 451 58.63 -25.53 14.53
C ASN A 451 58.25 -25.44 13.05
N LEU A 452 57.12 -24.82 12.71
CA LEU A 452 56.73 -24.61 11.31
C LEU A 452 57.68 -23.61 10.62
N PRO A 453 57.99 -23.77 9.32
CA PRO A 453 58.99 -22.94 8.63
C PRO A 453 58.72 -21.42 8.62
N TRP A 454 57.46 -21.02 8.78
CA TRP A 454 57.02 -19.62 8.84
C TRP A 454 56.68 -19.16 10.25
N MET A 455 56.95 -19.96 11.29
CA MET A 455 56.71 -19.61 12.69
C MET A 455 58.01 -19.16 13.38
N GLU A 456 57.95 -17.99 14.01
CA GLU A 456 58.96 -17.49 14.94
C GLU A 456 58.37 -17.53 16.36
N ALA A 457 58.97 -18.26 17.29
CA ALA A 457 58.50 -18.34 18.68
C ALA A 457 59.51 -17.72 19.65
N ARG A 458 59.02 -16.93 20.62
CA ARG A 458 59.77 -16.47 21.79
C ARG A 458 59.16 -17.05 23.05
N TYR A 459 60.03 -17.48 23.96
CA TYR A 459 59.62 -18.21 25.16
C TYR A 459 59.69 -17.33 26.39
N THR A 460 58.65 -17.42 27.23
CA THR A 460 58.58 -16.73 28.53
C THR A 460 58.53 -17.77 29.65
N ASN A 461 59.02 -17.40 30.84
CA ASN A 461 58.95 -18.23 32.05
C ASN A 461 57.66 -18.00 32.86
N ILE A 462 56.69 -17.25 32.30
CA ILE A 462 55.42 -16.95 32.97
C ILE A 462 54.49 -18.15 32.78
N VAL A 463 54.53 -19.07 33.75
CA VAL A 463 53.66 -20.24 33.79
C VAL A 463 52.23 -19.81 34.07
N SER A 464 51.47 -19.60 33.01
CA SER A 464 50.02 -19.37 33.10
C SER A 464 49.26 -20.59 32.59
N LYS A 465 48.28 -21.08 33.36
CA LYS A 465 47.30 -22.09 32.89
C LYS A 465 46.13 -21.45 32.12
N ASN A 466 46.26 -20.18 31.74
CA ASN A 466 45.20 -19.42 31.08
C ASN A 466 44.86 -20.05 29.71
N PRO A 467 43.62 -20.52 29.50
CA PRO A 467 43.19 -21.07 28.23
C PRO A 467 42.90 -19.98 27.19
N ASN A 468 43.19 -18.71 27.48
CA ASN A 468 43.05 -17.62 26.51
C ASN A 468 44.30 -17.48 25.64
N VAL A 469 44.09 -17.34 24.34
CA VAL A 469 45.13 -16.98 23.37
C VAL A 469 44.73 -15.70 22.67
N ILE A 470 45.62 -14.72 22.64
CA ILE A 470 45.40 -13.47 21.91
C ILE A 470 46.02 -13.60 20.53
N TRP A 471 45.24 -13.24 19.51
CA TRP A 471 45.58 -13.35 18.10
C TRP A 471 45.49 -11.94 17.51
N LEU A 472 46.53 -11.51 16.82
CA LEU A 472 46.62 -10.16 16.24
C LEU A 472 47.02 -10.26 14.77
N TRP A 473 46.21 -9.71 13.88
CA TRP A 473 46.50 -9.64 12.46
C TRP A 473 45.88 -8.38 11.87
N SER A 474 46.56 -7.73 10.93
CA SER A 474 46.09 -6.49 10.30
C SER A 474 45.64 -5.47 11.36
N ASN A 475 44.38 -5.01 11.29
CA ASN A 475 43.73 -4.10 12.24
C ASN A 475 42.74 -4.84 13.17
N LYS A 476 43.01 -6.09 13.54
CA LYS A 476 42.11 -6.93 14.33
C LYS A 476 42.81 -7.60 15.50
N VAL A 477 42.05 -7.80 16.57
CA VAL A 477 42.42 -8.62 17.72
C VAL A 477 41.34 -9.65 18.00
N ALA A 478 41.74 -10.90 18.23
CA ALA A 478 40.87 -11.93 18.78
C ALA A 478 41.42 -12.45 20.11
N VAL A 479 40.57 -12.52 21.13
CA VAL A 479 40.84 -13.26 22.37
C VAL A 479 40.05 -14.55 22.30
N ILE A 480 40.77 -15.66 22.14
CA ILE A 480 40.17 -16.99 21.98
C ILE A 480 40.28 -17.73 23.31
N ASN A 481 39.15 -18.00 23.94
CA ASN A 481 39.05 -18.85 25.11
C ASN A 481 38.82 -20.30 24.69
N TRP A 482 39.78 -21.16 24.98
CA TRP A 482 39.70 -22.61 24.73
C TRP A 482 38.97 -23.30 25.88
N THR A 483 37.63 -23.20 25.89
CA THR A 483 36.78 -23.90 26.88
C THR A 483 36.86 -25.42 26.73
N GLU A 484 36.33 -26.16 27.72
CA GLU A 484 36.14 -27.62 27.61
C GLU A 484 35.21 -28.03 26.45
N LYS A 485 34.31 -27.13 26.01
CA LYS A 485 33.44 -27.32 24.84
C LYS A 485 34.00 -26.53 23.66
N ASP A 486 33.16 -25.87 22.88
CA ASP A 486 33.61 -25.07 21.74
C ASP A 486 34.39 -23.82 22.17
N PRO A 487 35.35 -23.36 21.35
CA PRO A 487 36.06 -22.12 21.60
C PRO A 487 35.09 -20.93 21.54
N VAL A 488 35.31 -19.96 22.44
CA VAL A 488 34.61 -18.68 22.45
C VAL A 488 35.60 -17.60 22.07
N ILE A 489 35.25 -16.77 21.09
CA ILE A 489 36.15 -15.77 20.52
C ILE A 489 35.56 -14.39 20.73
N PHE A 490 36.27 -13.52 21.44
CA PHE A 490 36.02 -12.08 21.36
C PHE A 490 36.87 -11.51 20.23
N LEU A 491 36.24 -11.02 19.17
CA LEU A 491 36.90 -10.40 18.02
C LEU A 491 36.62 -8.90 18.02
N SER A 492 37.65 -8.07 17.87
CA SER A 492 37.53 -6.62 17.80
C SER A 492 38.37 -6.01 16.69
N THR A 493 37.84 -4.95 16.09
CA THR A 493 38.47 -4.02 15.14
C THR A 493 38.65 -2.63 15.75
N ASN A 494 38.27 -2.43 17.01
CA ASN A 494 38.40 -1.14 17.69
C ASN A 494 39.87 -0.74 17.72
N LYS A 495 40.19 0.42 17.13
CA LYS A 495 41.58 0.87 16.94
C LYS A 495 42.38 0.94 18.25
N TYR A 496 41.76 1.31 19.37
CA TYR A 496 42.44 1.44 20.66
C TYR A 496 42.73 0.07 21.28
N LEU A 497 41.77 -0.86 21.22
CA LEU A 497 41.97 -2.23 21.67
C LEU A 497 43.06 -2.92 20.84
N VAL A 498 42.99 -2.81 19.53
CA VAL A 498 43.97 -3.40 18.60
C VAL A 498 45.37 -2.84 18.87
N GLN A 499 45.51 -1.52 18.98
CA GLN A 499 46.80 -0.88 19.28
C GLN A 499 47.34 -1.34 20.64
N SER A 500 46.50 -1.35 21.67
CA SER A 500 46.93 -1.77 23.02
C SER A 500 47.47 -3.19 23.06
N TYR A 501 46.84 -4.14 22.35
CA TYR A 501 47.35 -5.51 22.27
C TYR A 501 48.59 -5.64 21.38
N HIS A 502 48.74 -4.82 20.35
CA HIS A 502 49.99 -4.75 19.57
C HIS A 502 51.15 -4.25 20.43
N ASP A 503 50.96 -3.17 21.19
CA ASP A 503 51.97 -2.63 22.11
C ASP A 503 52.36 -3.69 23.15
N TYR A 504 51.35 -4.37 23.73
CA TYR A 504 51.60 -5.47 24.68
C TYR A 504 52.36 -6.65 24.06
N PHE A 505 52.03 -7.04 22.83
CA PHE A 505 52.80 -8.06 22.11
C PHE A 505 54.24 -7.60 21.92
N ASP A 506 54.47 -6.36 21.46
CA ASP A 506 55.81 -5.86 21.14
C ASP A 506 56.66 -5.72 22.41
N GLU A 507 56.08 -5.34 23.56
CA GLU A 507 56.75 -5.36 24.86
C GLU A 507 57.21 -6.76 25.26
N LEU A 508 56.33 -7.76 25.13
CA LEU A 508 56.67 -9.15 25.44
C LEU A 508 57.66 -9.74 24.44
N TRP A 509 57.49 -9.42 23.17
CA TRP A 509 58.37 -9.88 22.10
C TRP A 509 59.78 -9.35 22.33
N ASN A 510 59.95 -8.07 22.66
CA ASN A 510 61.26 -7.43 22.79
C ASN A 510 61.97 -7.65 24.14
N LYS A 511 61.32 -8.27 25.13
CA LYS A 511 61.99 -8.69 26.37
C LYS A 511 63.07 -9.73 26.04
N LYS A 512 64.30 -9.42 26.45
CA LYS A 512 65.49 -10.25 26.24
C LYS A 512 65.60 -11.36 27.28
#